data_AF-A0A0G0VY21-F1
#
_entry.id   AF-A0A0G0VY21-F1
#
_cell.length_a   1.000
_cell.length_b   1.000
_cell.length_c   1.000
_cell.angle_alpha   90.00
_cell.angle_beta   90.00
_cell.angle_gamma   90.00
#
_symmetry.space_group_name_H-M   'P 1'
#
loop_
_entity.id
_entity.type
_entity.pdbx_description
1 polymer ?
#
loop_
_entity_poly.entity_id
_entity_poly.type
_entity_poly.pdbx_seq_one_letter_code
_entity_poly.pdbx_strand_id
1 'polypeptide(L)'
;MTKKQKVWIGIFLAMFIMPEVLWSPVGNTLYSFFQSGKIVSQVFRSNFLLEYRYESLFKIIITMQLIGIVLALFYAIKYRKNIRNLVFWPFVLICLLLAIIIIFAFYLIVIFSPSFP
;
A
#
# COMPACT_ATOMS: atom_id res chain seq x y z
N MET A 1 -11.53 14.78 -18.31
CA MET A 1 -11.34 13.33 -18.03
C MET A 1 -12.42 12.50 -18.71
N THR A 2 -12.03 11.51 -19.49
CA THR A 2 -12.98 10.54 -20.06
C THR A 2 -13.45 9.55 -18.98
N LYS A 3 -14.68 9.05 -19.07
CA LYS A 3 -15.24 8.07 -18.09
C LYS A 3 -14.28 6.90 -17.86
N LYS A 4 -13.63 6.42 -18.92
CA LYS A 4 -12.63 5.34 -18.87
C LYS A 4 -11.41 5.70 -18.01
N GLN A 5 -10.84 6.91 -18.14
CA GLN A 5 -9.69 7.33 -17.32
C GLN A 5 -10.02 7.38 -15.84
N LYS A 6 -11.23 7.81 -15.48
CA LYS A 6 -11.68 7.89 -14.08
C LYS A 6 -11.81 6.50 -13.45
N VAL A 7 -12.30 5.52 -14.22
CA VAL A 7 -12.39 4.12 -13.80
C VAL A 7 -11.00 3.51 -13.61
N TRP A 8 -10.07 3.72 -14.55
CA TRP A 8 -8.70 3.22 -14.43
C TRP A 8 -7.97 3.77 -13.20
N ILE A 9 -8.12 5.07 -12.90
CA ILE A 9 -7.56 5.68 -11.69
C ILE A 9 -8.17 5.05 -10.43
N GLY A 10 -9.48 4.78 -10.43
CA GLY A 10 -10.14 4.08 -9.33
C GLY A 10 -9.63 2.66 -9.14
N ILE A 11 -9.37 1.92 -10.23
CA ILE A 11 -8.80 0.57 -10.18
C ILE A 11 -7.37 0.61 -9.63
N PHE A 12 -6.52 1.52 -10.10
CA PHE A 12 -5.15 1.64 -9.56
C PHE A 12 -5.15 2.05 -8.08
N LEU A 13 -6.06 2.94 -7.68
CA LEU A 13 -6.21 3.32 -6.28
C LEU A 13 -6.69 2.13 -5.42
N ALA A 14 -7.65 1.35 -5.92
CA ALA A 14 -8.14 0.15 -5.24
C ALA A 14 -7.07 -0.95 -5.16
N MET A 15 -6.33 -1.19 -6.26
CA MET A 15 -5.18 -2.10 -6.28
C MET A 15 -4.06 -1.67 -5.35
N PHE A 16 -4.02 -0.39 -4.97
CA PHE A 16 -3.05 0.12 -4.02
C PHE A 16 -3.56 0.08 -2.57
N ILE A 17 -4.83 0.41 -2.32
CA ILE A 17 -5.43 0.44 -0.97
C ILE A 17 -5.80 -0.95 -0.47
N MET A 18 -6.29 -1.83 -1.35
CA MET A 18 -6.80 -3.15 -0.97
C MET A 18 -5.71 -4.02 -0.33
N PRO A 19 -4.50 -4.10 -0.90
CA PRO A 19 -3.28 -4.38 -0.17
C PRO A 19 -3.22 -3.89 1.27
N GLU A 20 -3.00 -2.59 1.45
CA GLU A 20 -2.79 -1.97 2.75
C GLU A 20 -3.88 -2.36 3.73
N VAL A 21 -5.15 -2.43 3.32
CA VAL A 21 -6.23 -2.83 4.22
C VAL A 21 -6.14 -4.30 4.62
N LEU A 22 -5.78 -5.20 3.69
CA LEU A 22 -5.72 -6.64 3.94
C LEU A 22 -4.51 -7.07 4.79
N TRP A 23 -3.41 -6.31 4.76
CA TRP A 23 -2.18 -6.65 5.49
C TRP A 23 -1.69 -5.61 6.50
N SER A 24 -2.39 -4.49 6.63
CA SER A 24 -2.22 -3.62 7.79
C SER A 24 -2.76 -4.30 9.05
N PRO A 25 -2.21 -3.97 10.22
CA PRO A 25 -2.86 -4.22 11.51
C PRO A 25 -4.36 -3.92 11.48
N VAL A 26 -4.81 -2.93 10.68
CA VAL A 26 -6.21 -2.56 10.48
C VAL A 26 -7.08 -3.71 9.98
N GLY A 27 -6.66 -4.48 8.97
CA GLY A 27 -7.43 -5.62 8.46
C GLY A 27 -7.55 -6.73 9.49
N ASN A 28 -6.47 -6.95 10.21
CA ASN A 28 -6.38 -7.85 11.34
C ASN A 28 -7.31 -7.39 12.49
N THR A 29 -7.38 -6.09 12.76
CA THR A 29 -8.28 -5.48 13.77
C THR A 29 -9.75 -5.66 13.37
N LEU A 30 -10.09 -5.39 12.11
CA LEU A 30 -11.43 -5.64 11.58
C LEU A 30 -11.80 -7.12 11.67
N TYR A 31 -10.90 -8.02 11.25
CA TYR A 31 -11.14 -9.45 11.30
C TYR A 31 -11.36 -9.93 12.74
N SER A 32 -10.51 -9.51 13.69
CA SER A 32 -10.68 -9.84 15.11
C SER A 32 -11.96 -9.26 15.72
N PHE A 33 -12.38 -8.06 15.29
CA PHE A 33 -13.61 -7.41 15.73
C PHE A 33 -14.85 -8.15 15.22
N PHE A 34 -14.88 -8.53 13.94
CA PHE A 34 -15.98 -9.31 13.36
C PHE A 34 -16.03 -10.75 13.89
N GLN A 35 -14.88 -11.37 14.17
CA GLN A 35 -14.81 -12.75 14.62
C GLN A 35 -15.06 -12.93 16.13
N SER A 36 -14.63 -11.99 16.97
CA SER A 36 -14.65 -12.14 18.43
C SER A 36 -15.43 -11.05 19.18
N GLY A 37 -15.88 -9.99 18.50
CA GLY A 37 -16.56 -8.84 19.13
C GLY A 37 -15.67 -8.03 20.09
N LYS A 38 -14.38 -8.36 20.21
CA LYS A 38 -13.41 -7.71 21.10
C LYS A 38 -12.15 -7.38 20.30
N ILE A 39 -11.57 -6.22 20.57
CA ILE A 39 -10.28 -5.84 20.00
C ILE A 39 -9.20 -6.53 20.83
N VAL A 40 -8.64 -7.63 20.31
CA VAL A 40 -7.55 -8.35 20.97
C VAL A 40 -6.23 -7.61 20.69
N SER A 41 -5.44 -7.30 21.73
CA SER A 41 -4.23 -6.48 21.61
C SER A 41 -3.10 -7.13 20.79
N GLN A 42 -3.10 -8.46 20.63
CA GLN A 42 -2.11 -9.19 19.82
C GLN A 42 -2.22 -8.95 18.31
N VAL A 43 -3.33 -8.36 17.86
CA VAL A 43 -3.67 -8.17 16.45
C VAL A 43 -2.75 -7.16 15.74
N PHE A 44 -2.18 -6.23 16.50
CA PHE A 44 -1.15 -5.31 16.02
C PHE A 44 0.22 -5.96 15.79
N ARG A 45 0.44 -7.17 16.32
CA ARG A 45 1.73 -7.87 16.27
C ARG A 45 1.74 -9.03 15.25
N SER A 46 0.60 -9.62 14.93
CA SER A 46 0.50 -10.85 14.14
C SER A 46 0.05 -10.61 12.70
N ASN A 47 0.83 -9.87 11.90
CA ASN A 47 0.56 -9.80 10.46
C ASN A 47 1.00 -11.10 9.80
N PHE A 48 0.10 -11.75 9.05
CA PHE A 48 0.38 -12.99 8.32
C PHE A 48 1.62 -12.87 7.41
N LEU A 49 1.87 -11.69 6.85
CA LEU A 49 3.04 -11.41 6.00
C LEU A 49 4.36 -11.18 6.78
N LEU A 50 4.31 -11.00 8.10
CA LEU A 50 5.49 -10.93 8.97
C LEU A 50 5.93 -12.31 9.47
N GLU A 51 5.16 -13.37 9.17
CA GLU A 51 5.60 -14.73 9.41
C GLU A 51 6.72 -15.08 8.43
N TYR A 52 7.84 -15.61 8.93
CA TYR A 52 9.06 -15.89 8.15
C TYR A 52 8.77 -16.66 6.86
N ARG A 53 7.81 -17.58 6.90
CA ARG A 53 7.38 -18.40 5.76
C ARG A 53 6.84 -17.60 4.57
N TYR A 54 6.39 -16.37 4.77
CA TYR A 54 5.78 -15.52 3.74
C TYR A 54 6.63 -14.27 3.41
N GLU A 55 7.87 -14.20 3.91
CA GLU A 55 8.77 -13.06 3.67
C GLU A 55 8.98 -12.78 2.17
N SER A 56 9.11 -13.84 1.35
CA SER A 56 9.24 -13.70 -0.11
C SER A 56 8.00 -13.09 -0.77
N LEU A 57 6.80 -13.46 -0.32
CA LEU A 57 5.54 -12.89 -0.82
C LEU A 57 5.42 -11.43 -0.43
N PHE A 58 5.81 -11.08 0.81
CA PHE A 58 5.81 -9.71 1.29
C PHE A 58 6.76 -8.81 0.48
N LYS A 59 7.97 -9.31 0.18
CA LYS A 59 8.94 -8.62 -0.70
C LYS A 59 8.39 -8.39 -2.11
N ILE A 60 7.70 -9.36 -2.70
CA ILE A 60 7.05 -9.22 -4.02
C ILE A 60 5.95 -8.15 -3.97
N ILE A 61 5.10 -8.20 -2.96
CA ILE A 61 4.00 -7.24 -2.78
C ILE A 61 4.53 -5.81 -2.66
N ILE A 62 5.52 -5.58 -1.81
CA ILE A 62 6.13 -4.25 -1.63
C ILE A 62 6.76 -3.75 -2.93
N THR A 63 7.40 -4.66 -3.68
CA THR A 63 7.98 -4.33 -4.99
C THR A 63 6.89 -3.93 -5.99
N MET A 64 5.76 -4.65 -6.03
CA MET A 64 4.61 -4.29 -6.85
C MET A 64 4.02 -2.92 -6.45
N GLN A 65 3.95 -2.62 -5.15
CA GLN A 65 3.48 -1.32 -4.68
C GLN A 65 4.41 -0.17 -5.09
N LEU A 66 5.73 -0.36 -5.00
CA LEU A 66 6.71 0.62 -5.50
C LEU A 66 6.52 0.90 -6.99
N ILE A 67 6.40 -0.15 -7.79
CA ILE A 67 6.13 -0.03 -9.24
C ILE A 67 4.80 0.71 -9.47
N GLY A 68 3.75 0.36 -8.72
CA GLY A 68 2.44 0.99 -8.79
C GLY A 68 2.48 2.49 -8.52
N ILE A 69 3.22 2.93 -7.48
CA ILE A 69 3.39 4.35 -7.15
C ILE A 69 4.14 5.09 -8.25
N VAL A 70 5.23 4.51 -8.76
CA VAL A 70 6.02 5.12 -9.84
C VAL A 70 5.14 5.32 -11.08
N LEU A 71 4.36 4.31 -11.46
CA LEU A 71 3.41 4.41 -12.57
C LEU A 71 2.31 5.45 -12.30
N ALA A 72 1.75 5.48 -11.09
CA ALA A 72 0.72 6.44 -10.72
C ALA A 72 1.23 7.89 -10.78
N LEU A 73 2.44 8.15 -10.29
CA LEU A 73 3.10 9.45 -10.39
C LEU A 73 3.41 9.83 -11.85
N PHE A 74 3.93 8.89 -12.64
CA PHE A 74 4.18 9.10 -14.07
C PHE A 74 2.90 9.49 -14.82
N TYR A 75 1.81 8.76 -14.59
CA TYR A 75 0.51 9.07 -15.20
C TYR A 75 -0.07 10.38 -14.70
N ALA A 76 0.09 10.71 -13.42
CA ALA A 76 -0.34 11.99 -12.87
C ALA A 76 0.37 13.16 -13.56
N ILE A 77 1.69 13.08 -13.74
CA ILE A 77 2.49 14.10 -14.43
C ILE A 77 2.08 14.18 -15.90
N LYS A 78 1.97 13.04 -16.60
CA LYS A 78 1.59 12.97 -18.02
C LYS A 78 0.21 13.59 -18.30
N TYR A 79 -0.75 13.37 -17.41
CA TYR A 79 -2.12 13.85 -17.56
C TYR A 79 -2.43 15.12 -16.75
N ARG A 80 -1.40 15.83 -16.24
CA ARG A 80 -1.53 17.04 -15.42
C ARG A 80 -2.50 18.07 -16.04
N LYS A 81 -2.43 18.30 -17.36
CA LYS A 81 -3.29 19.28 -18.05
C LYS A 81 -4.79 18.98 -17.97
N ASN A 82 -5.19 17.75 -17.66
CA ASN A 82 -6.59 17.28 -17.63
C ASN A 82 -7.16 17.23 -16.20
N ILE A 83 -6.36 17.55 -15.18
CA ILE A 83 -6.72 17.48 -13.76
C ILE A 83 -6.72 18.90 -13.18
N ARG A 84 -7.75 19.26 -12.42
CA ARG A 84 -7.78 20.55 -11.70
C ARG A 84 -6.64 20.60 -10.68
N ASN A 85 -5.90 21.71 -10.62
CA ASN A 85 -4.79 21.90 -9.69
C ASN A 85 -5.17 21.58 -8.22
N LEU A 86 -6.41 21.87 -7.82
CA LEU A 86 -6.93 21.61 -6.48
C LEU A 86 -6.94 20.12 -6.07
N VAL A 87 -7.05 19.21 -7.04
CA VAL A 87 -7.07 17.75 -6.81
C VAL A 87 -5.70 17.13 -7.10
N PHE A 88 -4.94 17.73 -8.02
CA PHE A 88 -3.63 17.24 -8.42
C PHE A 88 -2.61 17.27 -7.26
N TRP A 89 -2.48 18.41 -6.59
CA TRP A 89 -1.51 18.57 -5.49
C TRP A 89 -1.75 17.62 -4.30
N PRO A 90 -2.97 17.49 -3.74
CA PRO A 90 -3.21 16.53 -2.66
C PRO A 90 -3.00 15.08 -3.11
N PHE A 91 -3.34 14.73 -4.36
CA PHE A 91 -3.05 13.39 -4.89
C PHE A 91 -1.55 13.09 -4.94
N VAL A 92 -0.74 14.02 -5.48
CA VAL A 92 0.72 13.88 -5.53
C VAL A 92 1.32 13.80 -4.13
N LEU A 93 0.84 14.62 -3.19
CA LEU A 93 1.28 14.60 -1.80
C LEU A 93 1.00 13.23 -1.14
N ILE A 94 -0.19 12.68 -1.34
CA ILE A 94 -0.56 11.34 -0.84
C ILE A 94 0.35 10.27 -1.44
N CYS A 95 0.57 10.28 -2.76
CA CYS A 95 1.49 9.34 -3.41
C CYS A 95 2.93 9.45 -2.87
N LEU A 96 3.41 10.66 -2.58
CA LEU A 96 4.74 10.88 -1.99
C LEU A 96 4.83 10.35 -0.56
N LEU A 97 3.84 10.63 0.29
CA LEU A 97 3.80 10.10 1.65
C LEU A 97 3.80 8.57 1.65
N LEU A 98 3.01 7.97 0.78
CA LEU A 98 2.97 6.52 0.59
C LEU A 98 4.32 5.98 0.09
N ALA A 99 4.98 6.66 -0.86
CA ALA A 99 6.29 6.28 -1.32
C ALA A 99 7.32 6.26 -0.18
N ILE A 100 7.32 7.28 0.69
CA ILE A 100 8.21 7.35 1.84
C ILE A 100 7.97 6.17 2.79
N ILE A 101 6.70 5.88 3.11
CA ILE A 101 6.33 4.77 3.99
C ILE A 101 6.81 3.43 3.41
N ILE A 102 6.58 3.21 2.12
CA ILE A 102 6.93 1.94 1.46
C ILE A 102 8.45 1.79 1.29
N ILE A 103 9.17 2.86 0.94
CA ILE A 103 10.63 2.84 0.87
C ILE A 103 11.22 2.56 2.25
N PHE A 104 10.66 3.17 3.30
CA PHE A 104 11.08 2.90 4.67
C PHE A 104 10.80 1.44 5.08
N ALA A 105 9.62 0.91 4.76
CA ALA A 105 9.29 -0.49 5.00
C ALA A 105 10.23 -1.44 4.24
N PHE A 106 10.51 -1.16 2.97
CA PHE A 106 11.45 -1.92 2.15
C PHE A 106 12.88 -1.87 2.70
N TYR A 107 13.35 -0.71 3.12
CA TYR A 107 14.65 -0.52 3.76
C TYR A 107 14.78 -1.36 5.03
N LEU A 108 13.75 -1.32 5.89
CA LEU A 108 13.73 -2.14 7.10
C LEU A 108 13.78 -3.63 6.77
N ILE A 109 13.07 -4.09 5.74
CA ILE A 109 13.11 -5.50 5.33
C ILE A 109 14.48 -5.89 4.81
N VAL A 110 15.14 -5.06 4.00
CA VAL A 110 16.45 -5.40 3.44
C VAL A 110 17.54 -5.46 4.52
N ILE A 111 17.48 -4.58 5.52
CA ILE A 111 18.51 -4.50 6.57
C ILE A 111 18.25 -5.44 7.73
N PHE A 112 16.99 -5.54 8.15
CA PHE A 112 16.60 -6.39 9.27
C PHE A 112 16.09 -7.76 8.82
N SER A 113 16.11 -8.09 7.51
CA SER A 113 15.88 -9.48 7.09
C SER A 113 16.95 -10.33 7.77
N PRO A 114 16.56 -11.25 8.66
CA PRO A 114 17.53 -12.11 9.30
C PRO A 114 18.17 -12.97 8.22
N SER A 115 19.42 -12.68 7.89
CA SER A 115 20.28 -13.61 7.16
C SER A 115 20.62 -14.75 8.11
N PHE A 116 19.72 -15.72 8.22
CA PHE A 116 20.06 -16.99 8.85
C PHE A 116 20.07 -18.13 7.81
N PRO A 117 21.02 -19.07 7.95
CA PRO A 117 21.29 -20.14 6.99
C PRO A 117 20.15 -21.15 6.84
#